data_AF-A0A4P9CAY3-F1
#
_entry.id   AF-A0A4P9CAY3-F1
#
_cell.length_a   1.000
_cell.length_b   1.000
_cell.length_c   1.000
_cell.angle_alpha   90.00
_cell.angle_beta   90.00
_cell.angle_gamma   90.00
#
_symmetry.space_group_name_H-M   'P 1'
#
loop_
_entity.id
_entity.type
_entity.pdbx_description
1 polymer ?
#
loop_
_entity_poly.entity_id
_entity_poly.type
_entity_poly.pdbx_seq_one_letter_code
_entity_poly.pdbx_strand_id
1 'polypeptide(L)'
;MPTIKDALDIIGKLTVAEQESLKTMLLSPAFVKSLNIEDFVAKERFANGRVCPLCGCIHVVRNGHRKDGTQRYVCKDCGKSFVIATNSIVSGTRKDLSVWEQYIDCMMNGLSIRKTAVACGIHRNTAFLWRHKILDALQNMADDVTLDGIIEADETFFAISYKGNHSKSKTFAMPRKAHKRGHSTHIRGLSQEKVCVPCAVNRNGLSISKITNTGRVSTRDLHHIYDGRIKTNSTLVTDKMNSYVRFTNANGIDLVQLKTGKAKKGIYNIQHINSYHSQLKRFMRGFNGVSTKYLNNYLVWNNLVNYAKESDMEKRNIFLTFVLATLKTAKCRDLSNRPAVPLVA
;
A
#
# COMPACT_ATOMS: atom_id res chain seq x y z
N MET A 1 -10.13 -24.48 -20.50
CA MET A 1 -10.34 -23.05 -20.83
C MET A 1 -9.46 -22.72 -22.02
N PRO A 2 -9.95 -21.98 -23.02
CA PRO A 2 -9.09 -21.54 -24.12
C PRO A 2 -7.93 -20.70 -23.58
N THR A 3 -6.74 -20.95 -24.08
CA THR A 3 -5.50 -20.26 -23.72
C THR A 3 -5.33 -19.01 -24.59
N ILE A 4 -4.43 -18.10 -24.17
CA ILE A 4 -4.06 -16.93 -25.00
C ILE A 4 -3.52 -17.38 -26.37
N LYS A 5 -2.86 -18.55 -26.42
CA LYS A 5 -2.35 -19.13 -27.65
C LYS A 5 -3.48 -19.57 -28.59
N ASP A 6 -4.56 -20.14 -28.04
CA ASP A 6 -5.76 -20.51 -28.81
C ASP A 6 -6.45 -19.26 -29.38
N ALA A 7 -6.50 -18.17 -28.62
CA ALA A 7 -7.03 -16.90 -29.10
C ALA A 7 -6.19 -16.31 -30.24
N LEU A 8 -4.85 -16.35 -30.11
CA LEU A 8 -3.94 -15.87 -31.16
C LEU A 8 -4.02 -16.72 -32.44
N ASP A 9 -4.20 -18.04 -32.32
CA ASP A 9 -4.38 -18.92 -33.47
C ASP A 9 -5.69 -18.64 -34.21
N ILE A 10 -6.76 -18.33 -33.48
CA ILE A 10 -8.05 -17.90 -34.07
C ILE A 10 -7.90 -16.54 -34.76
N ILE A 11 -7.20 -15.59 -34.14
CA ILE A 11 -6.95 -14.27 -34.75
C ILE A 11 -6.08 -14.40 -36.01
N GLY A 12 -5.10 -15.31 -36.01
CA GLY A 12 -4.25 -15.59 -37.16
C GLY A 12 -5.00 -16.17 -38.37
N LYS A 13 -6.18 -16.76 -38.17
CA LYS A 13 -7.04 -17.29 -39.24
C LYS A 13 -7.96 -16.23 -39.86
N LEU A 14 -8.05 -15.05 -39.27
CA LEU A 14 -8.83 -13.93 -39.81
C LEU A 14 -8.10 -13.27 -40.98
N THR A 15 -8.85 -12.74 -41.94
CA THR A 15 -8.30 -11.90 -43.01
C THR A 15 -7.72 -10.60 -42.47
N VAL A 16 -6.84 -9.93 -43.23
CA VAL A 16 -6.23 -8.65 -42.80
C VAL A 16 -7.29 -7.59 -42.45
N ALA A 17 -8.37 -7.52 -43.24
CA ALA A 17 -9.49 -6.59 -42.99
C ALA A 17 -10.26 -6.94 -41.71
N GLU A 18 -10.47 -8.23 -41.43
CA GLU A 18 -11.10 -8.70 -40.19
C GLU A 18 -10.19 -8.49 -38.97
N GLN A 19 -8.87 -8.63 -39.12
CA GLN A 19 -7.90 -8.31 -38.07
C GLN A 19 -7.90 -6.81 -37.76
N GLU A 20 -7.99 -5.94 -38.77
CA GLU A 20 -8.12 -4.49 -38.57
C GLU A 20 -9.46 -4.10 -37.95
N SER A 21 -10.55 -4.73 -38.38
CA SER A 21 -11.88 -4.56 -37.78
C SER A 21 -11.90 -5.03 -36.32
N LEU A 22 -11.35 -6.21 -36.04
CA LEU A 22 -11.21 -6.75 -34.68
C LEU A 22 -10.34 -5.83 -33.83
N LYS A 23 -9.21 -5.36 -34.34
CA LYS A 23 -8.35 -4.40 -33.63
C LYS A 23 -9.12 -3.12 -33.31
N THR A 24 -9.89 -2.60 -34.25
CA THR A 24 -10.74 -1.41 -34.05
C THR A 24 -11.83 -1.68 -33.02
N MET A 25 -12.41 -2.88 -33.02
CA MET A 25 -13.44 -3.30 -32.08
C MET A 25 -12.87 -3.49 -30.66
N LEU A 26 -11.72 -4.16 -30.52
CA LEU A 26 -10.99 -4.33 -29.25
C LEU A 26 -10.54 -2.99 -28.66
N LEU A 27 -10.13 -2.05 -29.51
CA LEU A 27 -9.76 -0.69 -29.12
C LEU A 27 -10.98 0.23 -28.95
N SER A 28 -12.19 -0.22 -29.33
CA SER A 28 -13.39 0.59 -29.20
C SER A 28 -13.77 0.75 -27.72
N PRO A 29 -14.31 1.91 -27.33
CA PRO A 29 -14.84 2.11 -25.98
C PRO A 29 -15.94 1.10 -25.61
N ALA A 30 -16.61 0.50 -26.59
CA ALA A 30 -17.68 -0.48 -26.40
C ALA A 30 -17.17 -1.86 -25.97
N PHE A 31 -15.99 -2.30 -26.43
CA PHE A 31 -15.38 -3.55 -26.00
C PHE A 31 -14.78 -3.46 -24.59
N VAL A 32 -14.13 -2.32 -24.31
CA VAL A 32 -13.64 -1.96 -22.95
C VAL A 32 -14.81 -1.78 -21.97
N LYS A 33 -16.01 -1.44 -22.46
CA LYS A 33 -17.25 -1.30 -21.67
C LYS A 33 -17.71 -2.57 -20.95
N SER A 34 -17.12 -3.73 -21.26
CA SER A 34 -17.48 -5.01 -20.63
C SER A 34 -16.88 -5.22 -19.22
N LEU A 35 -15.99 -4.34 -18.74
CA LEU A 35 -15.49 -4.39 -17.37
C LEU A 35 -16.09 -3.24 -16.54
N ASN A 36 -17.35 -3.41 -16.15
CA ASN A 36 -17.95 -2.55 -15.13
C ASN A 36 -17.19 -2.77 -13.80
N ILE A 37 -16.92 -1.69 -13.05
CA ILE A 37 -16.31 -1.74 -11.72
C ILE A 37 -17.08 -2.73 -10.83
N GLU A 38 -18.40 -2.78 -10.95
CA GLU A 38 -19.22 -3.69 -10.16
C GLU A 38 -18.93 -5.16 -10.47
N ASP A 39 -18.78 -5.52 -11.74
CA ASP A 39 -18.48 -6.89 -12.16
C ASP A 39 -17.07 -7.29 -11.74
N PHE A 40 -16.10 -6.37 -11.91
CA PHE A 40 -14.73 -6.57 -11.44
C PHE A 40 -14.68 -6.82 -9.93
N VAL A 41 -15.31 -5.94 -9.13
CA VAL A 41 -15.34 -6.08 -7.67
C VAL A 41 -16.14 -7.31 -7.24
N ALA A 42 -17.19 -7.69 -7.97
CA ALA A 42 -17.98 -8.88 -7.70
C ALA A 42 -17.18 -10.16 -7.88
N LYS A 43 -16.42 -10.26 -8.97
CA LYS A 43 -15.54 -11.39 -9.25
C LYS A 43 -14.58 -11.63 -8.09
N GLU A 44 -13.95 -10.57 -7.59
CA GLU A 44 -12.96 -10.68 -6.53
C GLU A 44 -13.60 -10.92 -5.16
N ARG A 45 -14.62 -10.14 -4.78
CA ARG A 45 -15.24 -10.25 -3.45
C ARG A 45 -16.01 -11.55 -3.24
N PHE A 46 -16.60 -12.09 -4.30
CA PHE A 46 -17.40 -13.30 -4.24
C PHE A 46 -16.71 -14.53 -4.83
N ALA A 47 -15.40 -14.45 -5.11
CA ALA A 47 -14.60 -15.58 -5.58
C ALA A 47 -14.76 -16.82 -4.69
N ASN A 48 -14.84 -16.61 -3.37
CA ASN A 48 -14.98 -17.67 -2.36
C ASN A 48 -16.38 -17.70 -1.72
N GLY A 49 -17.40 -17.22 -2.43
CA GLY A 49 -18.77 -17.14 -1.94
C GLY A 49 -19.18 -15.74 -1.48
N ARG A 50 -20.49 -15.55 -1.24
CA ARG A 50 -21.05 -14.23 -0.96
C ARG A 50 -20.93 -13.89 0.52
N VAL A 51 -20.10 -12.89 0.83
CA VAL A 51 -19.89 -12.41 2.20
C VAL A 51 -20.49 -11.01 2.37
N CYS A 52 -21.20 -10.78 3.47
CA CYS A 52 -21.74 -9.47 3.79
C CYS A 52 -20.62 -8.49 4.18
N PRO A 53 -20.44 -7.36 3.48
CA PRO A 53 -19.38 -6.38 3.79
C PRO A 53 -19.64 -5.57 5.07
N LEU A 54 -20.76 -5.82 5.76
CA LEU A 54 -21.18 -5.11 6.97
C LEU A 54 -21.03 -5.95 8.24
N CYS A 55 -21.15 -7.28 8.13
CA CYS A 55 -21.12 -8.18 9.30
C CYS A 55 -20.27 -9.45 9.09
N GLY A 56 -19.76 -9.71 7.88
CA GLY A 56 -18.94 -10.89 7.61
C GLY A 56 -19.72 -12.21 7.44
N CYS A 57 -21.04 -12.23 7.66
CA CYS A 57 -21.84 -13.44 7.48
C CYS A 57 -22.02 -13.81 6.00
N ILE A 58 -22.26 -15.11 5.75
CA ILE A 58 -22.34 -15.69 4.41
C ILE A 58 -23.77 -15.82 3.86
N HIS A 59 -24.82 -15.60 4.66
CA HIS A 59 -26.21 -15.68 4.20
C HIS A 59 -26.62 -14.42 3.44
N VAL A 60 -26.09 -14.30 2.23
CA VAL A 60 -26.32 -13.16 1.33
C VAL A 60 -27.12 -13.59 0.11
N VAL A 61 -28.26 -12.92 -0.12
CA VAL A 61 -29.12 -13.14 -1.28
C VAL A 61 -29.27 -11.87 -2.11
N ARG A 62 -29.60 -12.03 -3.40
CA ARG A 62 -29.95 -10.91 -4.28
C ARG A 62 -31.26 -10.27 -3.83
N ASN A 63 -31.36 -8.95 -3.91
CA ASN A 63 -32.50 -8.15 -3.44
C ASN A 63 -32.90 -7.08 -4.46
N GLY A 64 -33.15 -7.51 -5.70
CA GLY A 64 -33.48 -6.64 -6.82
C GLY A 64 -32.32 -5.74 -7.28
N HIS A 65 -32.65 -4.69 -8.03
CA HIS A 65 -31.69 -3.74 -8.59
C HIS A 65 -32.00 -2.31 -8.13
N ARG A 66 -31.00 -1.43 -8.17
CA ARG A 66 -31.21 0.02 -8.05
C ARG A 66 -31.75 0.59 -9.37
N LYS A 67 -32.15 1.87 -9.35
CA LYS A 67 -32.66 2.59 -10.54
C LYS A 67 -31.62 2.67 -11.67
N ASP A 68 -30.33 2.64 -11.33
CA ASP A 68 -29.20 2.65 -12.25
C ASP A 68 -28.81 1.23 -12.75
N GLY A 69 -29.55 0.20 -12.36
CA GLY A 69 -29.29 -1.19 -12.75
C GLY A 69 -28.31 -1.94 -11.83
N THR A 70 -27.69 -1.28 -10.85
CA THR A 70 -26.77 -1.93 -9.90
C THR A 70 -27.46 -3.04 -9.10
N GLN A 71 -26.86 -4.23 -9.05
CA GLN A 71 -27.36 -5.35 -8.24
C GLN A 71 -27.32 -5.03 -6.74
N ARG A 72 -28.47 -5.14 -6.08
CA ARG A 72 -28.59 -5.05 -4.62
C ARG A 72 -28.54 -6.44 -4.00
N TYR A 73 -27.97 -6.51 -2.81
CA TYR A 73 -27.90 -7.70 -1.97
C TYR A 73 -28.50 -7.40 -0.61
N VAL A 74 -29.01 -8.42 0.08
CA VAL A 74 -29.42 -8.34 1.49
C VAL A 74 -28.78 -9.49 2.26
N CYS A 75 -28.23 -9.17 3.43
CA CYS A 75 -27.76 -10.17 4.38
C CYS A 75 -28.93 -10.61 5.27
N LYS A 76 -29.16 -11.92 5.37
CA LYS A 76 -30.24 -12.49 6.17
C LYS A 76 -29.93 -12.52 7.67
N ASP A 77 -28.65 -12.44 8.05
CA ASP A 77 -28.24 -12.38 9.46
C ASP A 77 -28.41 -10.98 10.05
N CYS A 78 -27.87 -9.94 9.39
CA CYS A 78 -27.93 -8.57 9.91
C CYS A 78 -29.09 -7.74 9.33
N GLY A 79 -29.86 -8.27 8.39
CA GLY A 79 -30.99 -7.61 7.73
C GLY A 79 -30.63 -6.44 6.80
N LYS A 80 -29.37 -6.04 6.72
CA LYS A 80 -28.94 -4.85 5.97
C LYS A 80 -28.79 -5.15 4.47
N SER A 81 -29.24 -4.19 3.66
CA SER A 81 -29.01 -4.20 2.21
C SER A 81 -27.69 -3.51 1.84
N PHE A 82 -27.03 -4.00 0.80
CA PHE A 82 -25.79 -3.44 0.28
C PHE A 82 -25.66 -3.63 -1.23
N VAL A 83 -24.65 -3.00 -1.84
CA VAL A 83 -24.21 -3.25 -3.21
C VAL A 83 -22.78 -3.75 -3.19
N ILE A 84 -22.28 -4.31 -4.29
CA ILE A 84 -20.97 -4.97 -4.26
C ILE A 84 -19.83 -4.05 -3.85
N ALA A 85 -19.88 -2.77 -4.23
CA ALA A 85 -18.90 -1.75 -3.85
C ALA A 85 -19.08 -1.19 -2.43
N THR A 86 -20.09 -1.64 -1.65
CA THR A 86 -20.30 -1.16 -0.28
C THR A 86 -19.05 -1.40 0.57
N ASN A 87 -18.63 -0.39 1.33
CA ASN A 87 -17.40 -0.42 2.12
C ASN A 87 -16.10 -0.61 1.33
N SER A 88 -16.08 -0.36 0.01
CA SER A 88 -14.82 -0.26 -0.75
C SER A 88 -14.45 1.21 -1.02
N ILE A 89 -13.22 1.43 -1.51
CA ILE A 89 -12.78 2.79 -1.85
C ILE A 89 -13.54 3.36 -3.06
N VAL A 90 -14.12 2.48 -3.89
CA VAL A 90 -14.93 2.82 -5.08
C VAL A 90 -16.41 2.92 -4.76
N SER A 91 -16.82 2.75 -3.50
CA SER A 91 -18.21 2.97 -3.06
C SER A 91 -18.69 4.37 -3.48
N GLY A 92 -19.71 4.42 -4.33
CA GLY A 92 -20.31 5.68 -4.81
C GLY A 92 -19.43 6.48 -5.76
N THR A 93 -18.41 5.87 -6.38
CA THR A 93 -17.66 6.50 -7.47
C THR A 93 -18.58 6.76 -8.67
N ARG A 94 -18.34 7.87 -9.38
CA ARG A 94 -18.95 8.19 -10.68
C ARG A 94 -17.92 8.17 -11.81
N LYS A 95 -16.83 7.47 -11.59
CA LYS A 95 -15.69 7.36 -12.50
C LYS A 95 -15.55 5.92 -12.91
N ASP A 96 -15.31 5.72 -14.20
CA ASP A 96 -15.18 4.41 -14.83
C ASP A 96 -13.91 3.70 -14.39
N LEU A 97 -13.88 2.38 -14.63
CA LEU A 97 -12.75 1.54 -14.26
C LEU A 97 -11.44 2.02 -14.91
N SER A 98 -11.50 2.44 -16.17
CA SER A 98 -10.35 2.97 -16.92
C SER A 98 -9.68 4.17 -16.24
N VAL A 99 -10.46 5.03 -15.58
CA VAL A 99 -9.92 6.18 -14.82
C VAL A 99 -9.18 5.68 -13.57
N TRP A 100 -9.67 4.63 -12.93
CA TRP A 100 -8.99 4.00 -11.79
C TRP A 100 -7.71 3.29 -12.23
N GLU A 101 -7.74 2.55 -13.34
CA GLU A 101 -6.57 1.91 -13.94
C GLU A 101 -5.49 2.95 -14.26
N GLN A 102 -5.85 4.03 -14.96
CA GLN A 102 -4.95 5.15 -15.24
C GLN A 102 -4.39 5.78 -13.95
N TYR A 103 -5.21 5.87 -12.89
CA TYR A 103 -4.78 6.40 -11.60
C TYR A 103 -3.77 5.47 -10.92
N ILE A 104 -4.01 4.16 -10.92
CA ILE A 104 -3.07 3.15 -10.43
C ILE A 104 -1.77 3.20 -11.22
N ASP A 105 -1.85 3.32 -12.55
CA ASP A 105 -0.67 3.44 -13.39
C ASP A 105 0.16 4.66 -13.04
N CYS A 106 -0.49 5.78 -12.76
CA CYS A 106 0.21 6.97 -12.28
C CYS A 106 0.91 6.73 -10.94
N MET A 107 0.33 5.93 -10.04
CA MET A 107 0.95 5.58 -8.76
C MET A 107 2.12 4.61 -8.93
N MET A 108 2.00 3.58 -9.75
CA MET A 108 3.11 2.67 -10.03
C MET A 108 4.32 3.43 -10.61
N ASN A 109 4.07 4.47 -11.42
CA ASN A 109 5.11 5.34 -11.97
C ASN A 109 5.56 6.48 -11.03
N GLY A 110 5.10 6.51 -9.78
CA GLY A 110 5.53 7.50 -8.78
C GLY A 110 5.11 8.96 -9.09
N LEU A 111 4.08 9.18 -9.91
CA LEU A 111 3.67 10.53 -10.30
C LEU A 111 3.15 11.37 -9.12
N SER A 112 3.35 12.68 -9.20
CA SER A 112 2.81 13.63 -8.21
C SER A 112 1.29 13.74 -8.35
N ILE A 113 0.61 14.12 -7.26
CA ILE A 113 -0.86 14.30 -7.26
C ILE A 113 -1.33 15.22 -8.38
N ARG A 114 -0.57 16.29 -8.69
CA ARG A 114 -0.92 17.23 -9.76
C ARG A 114 -0.80 16.57 -11.14
N LYS A 115 0.28 15.82 -11.40
CA LYS A 115 0.45 15.08 -12.65
C LYS A 115 -0.63 14.02 -12.83
N THR A 116 -0.92 13.27 -11.76
CA THR A 116 -2.01 12.28 -11.75
C THR A 116 -3.38 12.92 -12.00
N ALA A 117 -3.66 14.07 -11.38
CA ALA A 117 -4.92 14.79 -11.58
C ALA A 117 -5.14 15.19 -13.05
N VAL A 118 -4.09 15.69 -13.71
CA VAL A 118 -4.11 16.03 -15.14
C VAL A 118 -4.31 14.77 -15.98
N ALA A 119 -3.51 13.72 -15.76
CA ALA A 119 -3.58 12.48 -16.54
C ALA A 119 -4.95 11.78 -16.45
N CYS A 120 -5.60 11.84 -15.28
CA CYS A 120 -6.91 11.22 -15.07
C CYS A 120 -8.10 12.14 -15.33
N GLY A 121 -7.88 13.42 -15.70
CA GLY A 121 -8.97 14.39 -15.88
C GLY A 121 -9.81 14.62 -14.61
N ILE A 122 -9.18 14.65 -13.43
CA ILE A 122 -9.86 14.82 -12.14
C ILE A 122 -9.31 16.02 -11.36
N HIS A 123 -10.12 16.55 -10.45
CA HIS A 123 -9.68 17.63 -9.58
C HIS A 123 -8.54 17.17 -8.64
N ARG A 124 -7.58 18.07 -8.36
CA ARG A 124 -6.41 17.78 -7.51
C ARG A 124 -6.79 17.22 -6.13
N ASN A 125 -7.87 17.72 -5.52
CA ASN A 125 -8.31 17.23 -4.22
C ASN A 125 -8.86 15.80 -4.32
N THR A 126 -9.58 15.47 -5.40
CA THR A 126 -10.03 14.10 -5.68
C THR A 126 -8.83 13.18 -5.83
N ALA A 127 -7.81 13.59 -6.59
CA ALA A 127 -6.58 12.83 -6.72
C ALA A 127 -5.88 12.63 -5.36
N PHE A 128 -5.79 13.66 -4.51
CA PHE A 128 -5.23 13.52 -3.17
C PHE A 128 -6.02 12.50 -2.31
N LEU A 129 -7.35 12.58 -2.32
CA LEU A 129 -8.22 11.68 -1.56
C LEU A 129 -8.09 10.24 -2.05
N TRP A 130 -8.09 10.03 -3.37
CA TRP A 130 -7.94 8.70 -3.96
C TRP A 130 -6.61 8.08 -3.57
N ARG A 131 -5.50 8.85 -3.63
CA ARG A 131 -4.19 8.37 -3.18
C ARG A 131 -4.25 7.81 -1.78
N HIS A 132 -4.79 8.57 -0.84
CA HIS A 132 -4.80 8.12 0.55
C HIS A 132 -5.77 6.98 0.81
N LYS A 133 -6.94 6.94 0.14
CA LYS A 133 -7.86 5.79 0.19
C LYS A 133 -7.19 4.50 -0.29
N ILE A 134 -6.49 4.58 -1.41
CA ILE A 134 -5.74 3.48 -2.00
C ILE A 134 -4.68 3.00 -1.01
N LEU A 135 -3.86 3.92 -0.50
CA LEU A 135 -2.79 3.56 0.42
C LEU A 135 -3.33 3.02 1.75
N ASP A 136 -4.49 3.47 2.20
CA ASP A 136 -5.18 2.91 3.38
C ASP A 136 -5.68 1.49 3.15
N ALA A 137 -6.10 1.15 1.93
CA ALA A 137 -6.42 -0.22 1.57
C ALA A 137 -5.15 -1.07 1.62
N LEU A 138 -4.06 -0.62 0.97
CA LEU A 138 -2.77 -1.34 0.96
C LEU A 138 -2.19 -1.60 2.37
N GLN A 139 -2.49 -0.75 3.35
CA GLN A 139 -2.09 -1.01 4.74
C GLN A 139 -2.66 -2.32 5.27
N ASN A 140 -3.87 -2.71 4.87
CA ASN A 140 -4.44 -4.01 5.25
C ASN A 140 -3.58 -5.17 4.69
N MET A 141 -3.18 -5.10 3.42
CA MET A 141 -2.26 -6.09 2.83
C MET A 141 -0.94 -6.12 3.58
N ALA A 142 -0.43 -4.94 3.93
CA ALA A 142 0.81 -4.85 4.68
C ALA A 142 0.68 -5.44 6.09
N ASP A 143 -0.47 -5.38 6.75
CA ASP A 143 -0.67 -5.96 8.09
C ASP A 143 -0.61 -7.50 8.06
N ASP A 144 -0.99 -8.14 6.95
CA ASP A 144 -0.96 -9.60 6.77
C ASP A 144 0.42 -10.15 6.34
N VAL A 145 1.40 -9.29 6.03
CA VAL A 145 2.74 -9.73 5.62
C VAL A 145 3.49 -10.35 6.80
N THR A 146 3.89 -11.61 6.60
CA THR A 146 4.76 -12.38 7.50
C THR A 146 6.09 -12.69 6.81
N LEU A 147 7.20 -12.39 7.48
CA LEU A 147 8.56 -12.66 6.99
C LEU A 147 9.04 -14.05 7.43
N ASP A 148 9.84 -14.68 6.58
CA ASP A 148 10.43 -15.99 6.83
C ASP A 148 11.85 -16.15 6.25
N GLY A 149 12.53 -17.20 6.69
CA GLY A 149 13.86 -17.56 6.23
C GLY A 149 14.95 -16.64 6.80
N ILE A 150 15.79 -16.09 5.93
CA ILE A 150 16.81 -15.11 6.32
C ILE A 150 16.22 -13.71 6.18
N ILE A 151 16.10 -13.02 7.31
CA ILE A 151 15.48 -11.71 7.42
C ILE A 151 16.57 -10.71 7.81
N GLU A 152 16.74 -9.65 7.03
CA GLU A 152 17.65 -8.54 7.36
C GLU A 152 16.83 -7.40 7.96
N ALA A 153 17.22 -6.92 9.14
CA ALA A 153 16.53 -5.84 9.83
C ALA A 153 17.48 -4.76 10.31
N ASP A 154 17.07 -3.52 10.09
CA ASP A 154 17.76 -2.28 10.46
C ASP A 154 16.74 -1.13 10.47
N GLU A 155 17.11 0.01 11.01
CA GLU A 155 16.25 1.18 11.06
C GLU A 155 16.70 2.29 10.09
N THR A 156 15.73 3.04 9.61
CA THR A 156 15.98 4.29 8.90
C THR A 156 15.23 5.43 9.57
N PHE A 157 15.62 6.66 9.26
CA PHE A 157 15.08 7.86 9.90
C PHE A 157 14.59 8.86 8.88
N PHE A 158 13.41 9.43 9.13
CA PHE A 158 12.85 10.52 8.34
C PHE A 158 12.62 11.74 9.20
N ALA A 159 12.91 12.93 8.67
CA ALA A 159 12.62 14.17 9.35
C ALA A 159 11.10 14.34 9.57
N ILE A 160 10.71 14.79 10.76
CA ILE A 160 9.32 15.08 11.09
C ILE A 160 8.84 16.27 10.27
N SER A 161 7.76 16.03 9.54
CA SER A 161 7.17 16.93 8.56
C SER A 161 5.71 17.18 8.92
N TYR A 162 5.41 18.42 9.31
CA TYR A 162 4.06 18.89 9.62
C TYR A 162 3.33 19.47 8.40
N LYS A 163 3.73 19.07 7.18
CA LYS A 163 3.10 19.55 5.94
C LYS A 163 1.59 19.37 5.96
N GLY A 164 0.87 20.39 5.47
CA GLY A 164 -0.59 20.42 5.47
C GLY A 164 -1.19 21.00 6.76
N ASN A 165 -0.40 21.15 7.82
CA ASN A 165 -0.80 21.94 8.98
C ASN A 165 -0.28 23.37 8.82
N HIS A 166 -1.09 24.36 9.22
CA HIS A 166 -0.75 25.78 9.15
C HIS A 166 -0.81 26.40 10.54
N SER A 167 -0.09 27.49 10.78
CA SER A 167 -0.17 28.27 12.03
C SER A 167 -1.57 28.80 12.36
N LYS A 168 -2.47 28.79 11.36
CA LYS A 168 -3.88 29.21 11.47
C LYS A 168 -4.82 28.00 11.66
N SER A 169 -4.28 26.80 11.82
CA SER A 169 -5.09 25.61 12.05
C SER A 169 -5.77 25.70 13.42
N LYS A 170 -7.10 25.56 13.44
CA LYS A 170 -7.86 25.49 14.70
C LYS A 170 -7.64 24.17 15.44
N THR A 171 -7.14 23.14 14.76
CA THR A 171 -7.04 21.76 15.27
C THR A 171 -5.59 21.33 15.55
N PHE A 172 -4.60 22.15 15.21
CA PHE A 172 -3.19 21.79 15.36
C PHE A 172 -2.33 23.01 15.67
N ALA A 173 -1.68 23.00 16.83
CA ALA A 173 -0.63 23.96 17.18
C ALA A 173 0.73 23.43 16.70
N MET A 174 1.47 24.25 15.96
CA MET A 174 2.83 23.91 15.52
C MET A 174 3.75 23.84 16.75
N PRO A 175 4.41 22.68 17.02
CA PRO A 175 5.25 22.52 18.21
C PRO A 175 6.61 23.23 18.09
N ARG A 176 6.89 23.82 16.92
CA ARG A 176 8.12 24.56 16.62
C ARG A 176 7.87 25.57 15.51
N LYS A 177 8.78 26.53 15.34
CA LYS A 177 8.75 27.45 14.20
C LYS A 177 8.78 26.69 12.88
N ALA A 178 8.04 27.20 11.89
CA ALA A 178 7.97 26.60 10.57
C ALA A 178 9.32 26.73 9.84
N HIS A 179 9.73 25.64 9.19
CA HIS A 179 10.95 25.62 8.37
C HIS A 179 10.71 26.36 7.05
N LYS A 180 11.64 27.22 6.63
CA LYS A 180 11.45 28.05 5.42
C LYS A 180 11.75 27.30 4.11
N ARG A 181 12.78 26.42 4.05
CA ARG A 181 13.13 25.52 2.91
C ARG A 181 14.05 24.36 3.35
N GLY A 182 13.93 23.18 2.71
CA GLY A 182 14.89 22.08 2.81
C GLY A 182 15.03 21.41 4.19
N HIS A 183 15.97 20.47 4.30
CA HIS A 183 16.36 19.77 5.54
C HIS A 183 17.03 20.72 6.54
N SER A 184 16.28 21.60 7.18
CA SER A 184 16.75 22.41 8.32
C SER A 184 16.70 21.64 9.63
N THR A 185 17.07 20.35 9.62
CA THR A 185 17.38 19.64 10.85
C THR A 185 18.79 20.03 11.24
N HIS A 186 18.92 20.93 12.21
CA HIS A 186 20.20 21.52 12.61
C HIS A 186 21.09 20.56 13.42
N ILE A 187 20.56 19.40 13.81
CA ILE A 187 21.23 18.44 14.68
C ILE A 187 21.68 17.21 13.88
N ARG A 188 22.99 16.94 13.86
CA ARG A 188 23.56 15.69 13.35
C ARG A 188 23.22 14.55 14.33
N GLY A 189 22.89 13.38 13.79
CA GLY A 189 22.55 12.18 14.59
C GLY A 189 21.06 12.00 14.87
N LEU A 190 20.76 11.17 15.89
CA LEU A 190 19.42 10.90 16.40
C LEU A 190 18.94 12.14 17.16
N SER A 191 17.87 12.75 16.68
CA SER A 191 17.25 13.90 17.32
C SER A 191 15.75 13.69 17.38
N GLN A 192 15.08 14.39 18.30
CA GLN A 192 13.62 14.41 18.42
C GLN A 192 12.91 15.02 17.19
N GLU A 193 13.68 15.45 16.17
CA GLU A 193 13.17 15.96 14.90
C GLU A 193 13.04 14.87 13.82
N LYS A 194 13.34 13.61 14.14
CA LYS A 194 13.21 12.47 13.23
C LYS A 194 12.29 11.42 13.82
N VAL A 195 11.61 10.68 12.94
CA VAL A 195 10.93 9.44 13.29
C VAL A 195 11.79 8.25 12.92
N CYS A 196 11.85 7.29 13.83
CA CYS A 196 12.43 5.97 13.61
C CYS A 196 11.47 5.12 12.80
N VAL A 197 11.99 4.43 11.79
CA VAL A 197 11.27 3.47 10.97
C VAL A 197 12.09 2.18 10.95
N PRO A 198 11.84 1.24 11.88
CA PRO A 198 12.36 -0.11 11.77
C PRO A 198 11.86 -0.75 10.49
N CYS A 199 12.78 -1.40 9.80
CA CYS A 199 12.54 -2.08 8.54
C CYS A 199 13.08 -3.51 8.65
N ALA A 200 12.32 -4.47 8.16
CA ALA A 200 12.76 -5.86 8.03
C ALA A 200 12.40 -6.35 6.63
N VAL A 201 13.31 -7.08 6.00
CA VAL A 201 13.15 -7.59 4.65
C VAL A 201 13.64 -9.02 4.54
N ASN A 202 12.98 -9.85 3.75
CA ASN A 202 13.45 -11.21 3.46
C ASN A 202 13.92 -11.35 2.01
N ARG A 203 14.60 -12.45 1.73
CA ARG A 203 15.08 -12.76 0.37
C ARG A 203 13.98 -13.02 -0.65
N ASN A 204 12.73 -13.19 -0.22
CA ASN A 204 11.59 -13.45 -1.08
C ASN A 204 10.92 -12.16 -1.60
N GLY A 205 11.42 -10.97 -1.22
CA GLY A 205 10.84 -9.69 -1.65
C GLY A 205 9.73 -9.19 -0.74
N LEU A 206 9.54 -9.79 0.44
CA LEU A 206 8.61 -9.30 1.46
C LEU A 206 9.33 -8.31 2.38
N SER A 207 8.63 -7.25 2.75
CA SER A 207 9.16 -6.20 3.62
C SER A 207 8.12 -5.68 4.59
N ILE A 208 8.57 -5.36 5.80
CA ILE A 208 7.80 -4.73 6.86
C ILE A 208 8.51 -3.44 7.23
N SER A 209 7.78 -2.31 7.23
CA SER A 209 8.31 -1.04 7.71
C SER A 209 7.20 -0.16 8.26
N LYS A 210 7.45 0.43 9.43
CA LYS A 210 6.45 1.25 10.15
C LYS A 210 7.14 2.24 11.07
N ILE A 211 6.58 3.42 11.22
CA ILE A 211 7.05 4.40 12.22
C ILE A 211 6.83 3.85 13.63
N THR A 212 7.79 4.07 14.53
CA THR A 212 7.66 3.70 15.95
C THR A 212 7.69 4.90 16.87
N ASN A 213 8.87 5.52 16.98
CA ASN A 213 9.19 6.55 17.96
C ASN A 213 10.03 7.67 17.32
N THR A 214 10.50 8.62 18.13
CA THR A 214 11.35 9.74 17.70
C THR A 214 12.83 9.60 18.12
N GLY A 215 13.22 8.42 18.58
CA GLY A 215 14.54 8.10 19.11
C GLY A 215 15.10 6.79 18.54
N ARG A 216 15.86 6.06 19.36
CA ARG A 216 16.30 4.70 19.01
C ARG A 216 15.15 3.72 19.14
N VAL A 217 15.10 2.70 18.30
CA VAL A 217 14.09 1.65 18.42
C VAL A 217 14.28 0.87 19.73
N SER A 218 13.21 0.77 20.52
CA SER A 218 13.19 -0.03 21.74
C SER A 218 12.73 -1.46 21.47
N THR A 219 12.98 -2.38 22.41
CA THR A 219 12.47 -3.75 22.31
C THR A 219 10.93 -3.78 22.23
N ARG A 220 10.24 -2.90 22.94
CA ARG A 220 8.77 -2.76 22.89
C ARG A 220 8.28 -2.36 21.50
N ASP A 221 9.00 -1.47 20.83
CA ASP A 221 8.69 -1.05 19.46
C ASP A 221 8.85 -2.21 18.47
N LEU A 222 9.88 -3.04 18.65
CA LEU A 222 10.09 -4.24 17.83
C LEU A 222 8.95 -5.25 18.02
N HIS A 223 8.52 -5.49 19.25
CA HIS A 223 7.37 -6.35 19.54
C HIS A 223 6.09 -5.86 18.84
N HIS A 224 5.78 -4.56 18.95
CA HIS A 224 4.59 -4.02 18.28
C HIS A 224 4.61 -4.18 16.75
N ILE A 225 5.79 -4.17 16.11
CA ILE A 225 5.90 -4.31 14.66
C ILE A 225 5.98 -5.76 14.22
N TYR A 226 6.74 -6.59 14.93
CA TYR A 226 7.17 -7.90 14.43
C TYR A 226 6.50 -9.09 15.10
N ASP A 227 5.81 -8.90 16.24
CA ASP A 227 5.08 -9.99 16.89
C ASP A 227 3.99 -10.55 15.95
N GLY A 228 3.97 -11.87 15.78
CA GLY A 228 3.09 -12.56 14.83
C GLY A 228 3.43 -12.35 13.35
N ARG A 229 4.51 -11.63 13.03
CA ARG A 229 4.88 -11.23 11.67
C ARG A 229 6.27 -11.70 11.22
N ILE A 230 6.98 -12.41 12.08
CA ILE A 230 8.21 -13.14 11.77
C ILE A 230 8.00 -14.60 12.18
N LYS A 231 8.22 -15.55 11.26
CA LYS A 231 8.14 -16.98 11.61
C LYS A 231 9.26 -17.36 12.58
N THR A 232 8.95 -18.18 13.58
CA THR A 232 9.88 -18.58 14.66
C THR A 232 11.12 -19.32 14.15
N ASN A 233 11.01 -20.10 13.08
CA ASN A 233 12.13 -20.82 12.45
C ASN A 233 12.98 -19.95 11.49
N SER A 234 12.92 -18.63 11.65
CA SER A 234 13.67 -17.68 10.82
C SER A 234 14.96 -17.24 11.50
N THR A 235 15.92 -16.78 10.70
CA THR A 235 17.13 -16.12 11.20
C THR A 235 17.07 -14.63 10.92
N LEU A 236 17.10 -13.83 11.98
CA LEU A 236 17.21 -12.38 11.91
C LEU A 236 18.68 -11.96 11.85
N VAL A 237 19.02 -11.13 10.87
CA VAL A 237 20.36 -10.57 10.66
C VAL A 237 20.28 -9.07 10.88
N THR A 238 21.03 -8.57 11.86
CA THR A 238 20.98 -7.15 12.24
C THR A 238 22.38 -6.59 12.47
N ASP A 239 22.46 -5.26 12.53
CA ASP A 239 23.59 -4.58 13.14
C ASP A 239 23.61 -4.76 14.67
N LYS A 240 24.69 -4.29 15.30
CA LYS A 240 24.96 -4.46 16.74
C LYS A 240 24.06 -3.56 17.59
N MET A 241 22.79 -3.92 17.74
CA MET A 241 21.84 -3.23 18.61
C MET A 241 21.15 -4.19 19.59
N ASN A 242 21.14 -3.80 20.88
CA ASN A 242 20.66 -4.64 21.97
C ASN A 242 19.14 -4.86 21.96
N SER A 243 18.35 -3.98 21.34
CA SER A 243 16.89 -4.14 21.27
C SER A 243 16.52 -5.40 20.48
N TYR A 244 17.22 -5.68 19.37
CA TYR A 244 17.05 -6.90 18.58
C TYR A 244 17.47 -8.16 19.34
N VAL A 245 18.52 -8.11 20.18
CA VAL A 245 18.92 -9.23 21.04
C VAL A 245 17.79 -9.61 21.99
N ARG A 246 17.21 -8.62 22.68
CA ARG A 246 16.11 -8.87 23.62
C ARG A 246 14.85 -9.38 22.91
N PHE A 247 14.51 -8.79 21.76
CA PHE A 247 13.35 -9.18 20.97
C PHE A 247 13.44 -10.62 20.45
N THR A 248 14.60 -11.01 19.91
CA THR A 248 14.83 -12.36 19.37
C THR A 248 14.83 -13.42 20.47
N ASN A 249 15.49 -13.15 21.60
CA ASN A 249 15.44 -14.04 22.78
C ASN A 249 14.02 -14.25 23.29
N ALA A 250 13.20 -13.19 23.35
CA ALA A 250 11.82 -13.27 23.82
C ALA A 250 10.89 -14.06 22.87
N ASN A 251 11.19 -14.06 21.56
CA ASN A 251 10.38 -14.72 20.54
C ASN A 251 10.95 -16.06 20.05
N GLY A 252 12.08 -16.52 20.59
CA GLY A 252 12.74 -17.75 20.14
C GLY A 252 13.20 -17.70 18.68
N ILE A 253 13.66 -16.54 18.21
CA ILE A 253 14.14 -16.32 16.84
C ILE A 253 15.67 -16.37 16.82
N ASP A 254 16.26 -17.03 15.84
CA ASP A 254 17.72 -17.06 15.70
C ASP A 254 18.27 -15.67 15.33
N LEU A 255 19.30 -15.20 16.04
CA LEU A 255 19.92 -13.90 15.78
C LEU A 255 21.36 -14.03 15.28
N VAL A 256 21.67 -13.35 14.19
CA VAL A 256 23.04 -13.15 13.68
C VAL A 256 23.36 -11.67 13.63
N GLN A 257 24.20 -11.19 14.56
CA GLN A 257 24.71 -9.81 14.51
C GLN A 257 26.03 -9.74 13.73
N LEU A 258 26.10 -8.81 12.78
CA LEU A 258 27.34 -8.52 12.07
C LEU A 258 28.27 -7.65 12.92
N LYS A 259 29.57 -7.96 12.90
CA LYS A 259 30.59 -7.15 13.59
C LYS A 259 30.85 -5.88 12.79
N THR A 260 31.12 -4.77 13.49
CA THR A 260 31.54 -3.50 12.88
C THR A 260 32.68 -3.73 11.90
N GLY A 261 32.54 -3.23 10.66
CA GLY A 261 33.53 -3.39 9.59
C GLY A 261 33.46 -4.72 8.81
N LYS A 262 32.60 -5.67 9.19
CA LYS A 262 32.36 -6.91 8.42
C LYS A 262 30.99 -6.87 7.74
N ALA A 263 30.99 -6.71 6.43
CA ALA A 263 29.75 -6.67 5.63
C ALA A 263 29.04 -8.04 5.49
N LYS A 264 29.73 -9.15 5.81
CA LYS A 264 29.21 -10.51 5.69
C LYS A 264 29.75 -11.45 6.76
N LYS A 265 28.95 -12.44 7.15
CA LYS A 265 29.33 -13.60 7.97
C LYS A 265 28.74 -14.85 7.32
N GLY A 266 29.56 -15.60 6.59
CA GLY A 266 29.08 -16.73 5.79
C GLY A 266 28.03 -16.28 4.76
N ILE A 267 26.85 -16.90 4.80
CA ILE A 267 25.71 -16.53 3.93
C ILE A 267 24.95 -15.29 4.41
N TYR A 268 25.22 -14.78 5.62
CA TYR A 268 24.51 -13.64 6.21
C TYR A 268 25.17 -12.31 5.83
N ASN A 269 24.38 -11.35 5.35
CA ASN A 269 24.81 -9.98 5.08
C ASN A 269 23.63 -9.02 5.35
N ILE A 270 23.88 -7.71 5.29
CA ILE A 270 22.88 -6.63 5.47
C ILE A 270 22.70 -5.80 4.18
N GLN A 271 23.08 -6.36 3.03
CA GLN A 271 23.10 -5.58 1.79
C GLN A 271 21.69 -5.35 1.25
N HIS A 272 20.75 -6.29 1.47
CA HIS A 272 19.37 -6.12 1.00
C HIS A 272 18.66 -5.04 1.80
N ILE A 273 18.83 -4.99 3.13
CA ILE A 273 18.23 -3.93 3.95
C ILE A 273 18.83 -2.56 3.62
N ASN A 274 20.13 -2.48 3.36
CA ASN A 274 20.79 -1.25 2.91
C ASN A 274 20.31 -0.78 1.52
N SER A 275 20.12 -1.73 0.60
CA SER A 275 19.52 -1.46 -0.71
C SER A 275 18.08 -0.96 -0.57
N TYR A 276 17.28 -1.61 0.27
CA TYR A 276 15.91 -1.21 0.60
C TYR A 276 15.87 0.22 1.16
N HIS A 277 16.72 0.57 2.12
CA HIS A 277 16.83 1.93 2.66
C HIS A 277 17.16 2.96 1.58
N SER A 278 18.11 2.64 0.69
CA SER A 278 18.51 3.52 -0.41
C SER A 278 17.38 3.73 -1.41
N GLN A 279 16.68 2.66 -1.75
CA GLN A 279 15.53 2.67 -2.65
C GLN A 279 14.36 3.46 -2.07
N LEU A 280 14.02 3.23 -0.79
CA LEU A 280 12.99 3.97 -0.06
C LEU A 280 13.32 5.47 0.00
N LYS A 281 14.57 5.84 0.33
CA LYS A 281 15.00 7.26 0.33
C LYS A 281 14.88 7.87 -1.06
N ARG A 282 15.23 7.14 -2.13
CA ARG A 282 15.05 7.60 -3.52
C ARG A 282 13.57 7.82 -3.87
N PHE A 283 12.71 6.86 -3.51
CA PHE A 283 11.27 6.98 -3.71
C PHE A 283 10.69 8.22 -3.00
N MET A 284 11.05 8.42 -1.72
CA MET A 284 10.55 9.54 -0.92
C MET A 284 11.01 10.91 -1.43
N ARG A 285 12.19 11.00 -2.06
CA ARG A 285 12.69 12.23 -2.71
C ARG A 285 11.78 12.72 -3.83
N GLY A 286 11.13 11.81 -4.58
CA GLY A 286 10.21 12.16 -5.67
C GLY A 286 9.02 13.02 -5.23
N PHE A 287 8.66 12.99 -3.94
CA PHE A 287 7.57 13.76 -3.37
C PHE A 287 8.02 15.04 -2.65
N ASN A 288 9.32 15.36 -2.66
CA ASN A 288 9.92 16.44 -1.90
C ASN A 288 9.59 16.37 -0.40
N GLY A 289 9.48 15.15 0.13
CA GLY A 289 9.04 14.86 1.50
C GLY A 289 7.52 14.87 1.67
N VAL A 290 7.01 13.90 2.41
CA VAL A 290 5.59 13.76 2.75
C VAL A 290 5.31 14.29 4.15
N SER A 291 4.04 14.49 4.50
CA SER A 291 3.66 14.77 5.89
C SER A 291 3.82 13.48 6.71
N THR A 292 4.38 13.57 7.92
CA THR A 292 4.65 12.39 8.77
C THR A 292 3.37 11.61 9.09
N LYS A 293 2.21 12.29 9.14
CA LYS A 293 0.89 11.65 9.27
C LYS A 293 0.53 10.63 8.19
N TYR A 294 1.20 10.67 7.05
CA TYR A 294 0.99 9.73 5.95
C TYR A 294 2.21 8.85 5.69
N LEU A 295 3.26 8.92 6.50
CA LEU A 295 4.50 8.24 6.17
C LEU A 295 4.31 6.72 6.08
N ASN A 296 3.58 6.09 7.02
CA ASN A 296 3.28 4.65 6.95
C ASN A 296 2.59 4.25 5.62
N ASN A 297 1.67 5.07 5.11
CA ASN A 297 1.02 4.83 3.82
C ASN A 297 2.02 4.82 2.66
N TYR A 298 3.04 5.68 2.69
CA TYR A 298 4.07 5.73 1.66
C TYR A 298 5.13 4.62 1.83
N LEU A 299 5.37 4.15 3.05
CA LEU A 299 6.22 2.98 3.31
C LEU A 299 5.64 1.75 2.61
N VAL A 300 4.35 1.47 2.79
CA VAL A 300 3.68 0.34 2.13
C VAL A 300 3.66 0.48 0.61
N TRP A 301 3.44 1.70 0.10
CA TRP A 301 3.53 1.95 -1.34
C TRP A 301 4.92 1.59 -1.90
N ASN A 302 5.98 1.96 -1.18
CA ASN A 302 7.34 1.60 -1.56
C ASN A 302 7.55 0.08 -1.54
N ASN A 303 7.06 -0.60 -0.50
CA ASN A 303 7.22 -2.04 -0.34
C ASN A 303 6.66 -2.79 -1.57
N LEU A 304 5.44 -2.44 -1.99
CA LEU A 304 4.79 -3.05 -3.15
C LEU A 304 5.48 -2.71 -4.47
N VAL A 305 5.79 -1.43 -4.73
CA VAL A 305 6.28 -1.01 -6.05
C VAL A 305 7.75 -1.39 -6.24
N ASN A 306 8.58 -1.11 -5.23
CA ASN A 306 10.01 -1.08 -5.41
C ASN A 306 10.73 -2.31 -4.82
N TYR A 307 10.19 -2.92 -3.76
CA TYR A 307 10.86 -4.06 -3.10
C TYR A 307 10.30 -5.43 -3.49
N ALA A 308 8.98 -5.52 -3.66
CA ALA A 308 8.32 -6.75 -4.08
C ALA A 308 8.91 -7.28 -5.40
N LYS A 309 9.04 -8.60 -5.54
CA LYS A 309 9.75 -9.24 -6.65
C LYS A 309 8.90 -9.48 -7.89
N GLU A 310 7.59 -9.35 -7.73
CA GLU A 310 6.60 -9.48 -8.79
C GLU A 310 6.96 -8.56 -9.96
N SER A 311 6.62 -9.00 -11.16
CA SER A 311 6.75 -8.21 -12.37
C SER A 311 5.89 -6.94 -12.28
N ASP A 312 6.21 -5.93 -13.08
CA ASP A 312 5.44 -4.67 -13.11
C ASP A 312 3.95 -4.92 -13.43
N MET A 313 3.66 -5.88 -14.32
CA MET A 313 2.30 -6.28 -14.67
C MET A 313 1.56 -6.96 -13.50
N GLU A 314 2.23 -7.89 -12.81
CA GLU A 314 1.66 -8.54 -11.63
C GLU A 314 1.40 -7.53 -10.52
N LYS A 315 2.35 -6.62 -10.27
CA LYS A 315 2.17 -5.53 -9.29
C LYS A 315 0.98 -4.66 -9.63
N ARG A 316 0.82 -4.23 -10.89
CA ARG A 316 -0.36 -3.46 -11.33
C ARG A 316 -1.65 -4.21 -11.08
N ASN A 317 -1.67 -5.49 -11.41
CA ASN A 317 -2.85 -6.32 -11.22
C ASN A 317 -3.18 -6.51 -9.73
N ILE A 318 -2.19 -6.84 -8.89
CA ILE A 318 -2.33 -6.92 -7.43
C ILE A 318 -2.84 -5.59 -6.89
N PHE A 319 -2.22 -4.49 -7.30
CA PHE A 319 -2.56 -3.15 -6.87
C PHE A 319 -4.01 -2.82 -7.22
N LEU A 320 -4.43 -3.02 -8.47
CA LEU A 320 -5.80 -2.75 -8.92
C LEU A 320 -6.81 -3.66 -8.23
N THR A 321 -6.59 -4.97 -8.30
CA THR A 321 -7.48 -6.01 -7.78
C THR A 321 -7.71 -5.83 -6.29
N PHE A 322 -6.62 -5.76 -5.52
CA PHE A 322 -6.70 -5.63 -4.08
C PHE A 322 -7.37 -4.32 -3.68
N VAL A 323 -6.97 -3.20 -4.27
CA VAL A 323 -7.50 -1.88 -3.93
C VAL A 323 -9.01 -1.78 -4.18
N LEU A 324 -9.50 -2.31 -5.30
CA LEU A 324 -10.91 -2.25 -5.66
C LEU A 324 -11.77 -3.19 -4.81
N ALA A 325 -11.24 -4.35 -4.44
CA ALA A 325 -11.96 -5.36 -3.66
C ALA A 325 -11.89 -5.14 -2.13
N THR A 326 -10.85 -4.48 -1.63
CA THR A 326 -10.62 -4.34 -0.18
C THR A 326 -11.76 -3.63 0.53
N LEU A 327 -12.15 -4.17 1.69
CA LEU A 327 -13.07 -3.52 2.61
C LEU A 327 -12.35 -2.39 3.36
N LYS A 328 -12.36 -1.20 2.75
CA LYS A 328 -11.83 0.03 3.35
C LYS A 328 -12.65 1.23 2.95
N THR A 329 -13.15 1.96 3.95
CA THR A 329 -13.74 3.29 3.77
C THR A 329 -12.85 4.33 4.43
N ALA A 330 -12.55 5.41 3.72
CA ALA A 330 -11.97 6.62 4.30
C ALA A 330 -12.76 7.84 3.85
N LYS A 331 -13.22 8.66 4.80
CA LYS A 331 -13.84 9.95 4.49
C LYS A 331 -12.78 11.04 4.45
N CYS A 332 -13.03 12.08 3.65
CA CYS A 332 -12.12 13.23 3.51
C CYS A 332 -11.72 13.84 4.86
N ARG A 333 -12.70 14.02 5.76
CA ARG A 333 -12.48 14.57 7.11
C ARG A 333 -11.53 13.71 7.96
N ASP A 334 -11.58 12.39 7.80
CA ASP A 334 -10.79 11.45 8.61
C ASP A 334 -9.30 11.55 8.25
N LEU A 335 -8.98 11.87 6.98
CA LEU A 335 -7.60 12.09 6.53
C LEU A 335 -6.99 13.35 7.16
N SER A 336 -7.75 14.44 7.16
CA SER A 336 -7.31 15.71 7.74
C SER A 336 -7.05 15.59 9.25
N ASN A 337 -7.89 14.83 9.96
CA ASN A 337 -7.85 14.66 11.41
C ASN A 337 -6.80 13.65 11.91
N ARG A 338 -6.01 13.02 11.02
CA ARG A 338 -4.94 12.11 11.44
C ARG A 338 -3.93 12.80 12.36
N PRO A 339 -3.41 12.08 13.37
CA PRO A 339 -2.34 12.58 14.22
C PRO A 339 -1.15 12.98 13.35
N ALA A 340 -0.57 14.14 13.66
CA ALA A 340 0.52 14.70 12.84
C ALA A 340 1.77 13.81 12.83
N VAL A 341 2.00 13.09 13.93
CA VAL A 341 3.04 12.08 14.08
C VAL A 341 2.36 10.81 14.63
N PRO A 342 2.07 9.81 13.77
CA PRO A 342 1.38 8.59 14.17
C PRO A 342 2.40 7.62 14.78
N LEU A 343 2.83 7.91 16.00
CA LEU A 343 3.73 7.03 16.76
C LEU A 343 2.96 5.79 17.23
N VAL A 344 3.69 4.69 17.30
CA VAL A 344 3.22 3.46 17.93
C VAL A 344 3.20 3.70 19.44
N ALA A 345 2.05 3.48 20.09
CA ALA A 345 1.86 3.67 21.52
C ALA A 345 2.59 2.58 22.34
#